data_AF-A0A945CVF8-F1
#
_entry.id   AF-A0A945CVF8-F1
#
_cell.length_a   1.000
_cell.length_b   1.000
_cell.length_c   1.000
_cell.angle_alpha   90.00
_cell.angle_beta   90.00
_cell.angle_gamma   90.00
#
_symmetry.space_group_name_H-M   'P 1'
#
loop_
_entity.id
_entity.type
_entity.pdbx_description
1 polymer ?
#
loop_
_entity_poly.entity_id
_entity_poly.type
_entity_poly.pdbx_seq_one_letter_code
_entity_poly.pdbx_strand_id
1 'polypeptide(L)'
;CPESLRAAAAGLFGSGADGIYLFNFPCWTEYLGARPYDWLPPLASPETAAQKPLLFSASHTRHRVPDIDLPAQLPTPLHIGDQLEVELILPASALPAEKAAVLVHSCGDLMMKINGLDVPEHPLLRRAELFVEYIPQEDQSDLSRPANRDCRFFQVPPEVLQEGSNSIRLFNMSMRDLQIDRVNLGLW
;
A
#
# COMPACT_ATOMS: atom_id res chain seq x y z
N CYS A 1 11.26 5.10 11.29
CA CYS A 1 11.10 4.27 10.09
C CYS A 1 9.68 4.41 9.54
N PRO A 2 9.50 4.74 8.24
CA PRO A 2 8.21 4.72 7.57
C PRO A 2 7.55 3.34 7.64
N GLU A 3 6.22 3.32 7.64
CA GLU A 3 5.39 2.12 7.71
C GLU A 3 5.56 1.23 6.49
N SER A 4 5.72 1.83 5.31
CA SER A 4 5.93 1.11 4.04
C SER A 4 7.30 0.44 3.97
N LEU A 5 8.34 1.09 4.49
CA LEU A 5 9.69 0.51 4.55
C LEU A 5 9.73 -0.69 5.50
N ARG A 6 9.02 -0.62 6.64
CA ARG A 6 8.86 -1.75 7.55
C ARG A 6 8.10 -2.90 6.90
N ALA A 7 7.00 -2.61 6.21
CA ALA A 7 6.20 -3.63 5.53
C ALA A 7 7.01 -4.34 4.43
N ALA A 8 7.79 -3.58 3.65
CA ALA A 8 8.69 -4.15 2.65
C ALA A 8 9.74 -5.06 3.30
N ALA A 9 10.38 -4.62 4.39
CA ALA A 9 11.34 -5.45 5.12
C ALA A 9 10.68 -6.71 5.69
N ALA A 10 9.52 -6.60 6.34
CA ALA A 10 8.77 -7.73 6.87
C ALA A 10 8.40 -8.74 5.76
N GLY A 11 7.94 -8.26 4.60
CA GLY A 11 7.64 -9.10 3.45
C GLY A 11 8.86 -9.82 2.88
N LEU A 12 10.01 -9.12 2.77
CA LEU A 12 11.27 -9.71 2.32
C LEU A 12 11.78 -10.77 3.31
N PHE A 13 11.72 -10.51 4.61
CA PHE A 13 12.05 -11.49 5.65
C PHE A 13 11.12 -12.70 5.59
N GLY A 14 9.81 -12.50 5.44
CA GLY A 14 8.85 -13.59 5.25
C GLY A 14 9.08 -14.40 3.97
N SER A 15 9.77 -13.82 2.99
CA SER A 15 10.20 -14.50 1.76
C SER A 15 11.58 -15.17 1.87
N GLY A 16 12.20 -15.14 3.05
CA GLY A 16 13.47 -15.82 3.34
C GLY A 16 14.73 -14.94 3.18
N ALA A 17 14.61 -13.61 3.17
CA ALA A 17 15.78 -12.74 3.17
C ALA A 17 16.59 -12.87 4.48
N ASP A 18 17.91 -13.04 4.39
CA ASP A 18 18.81 -13.06 5.57
C ASP A 18 19.14 -11.65 6.10
N GLY A 19 18.75 -10.60 5.36
CA GLY A 19 19.00 -9.22 5.73
C GLY A 19 18.42 -8.24 4.72
N ILE A 20 18.34 -6.97 5.14
CA ILE A 20 17.79 -5.88 4.32
C ILE A 20 18.93 -4.98 3.86
N TYR A 21 19.08 -4.86 2.54
CA TYR A 21 19.98 -3.90 1.92
C TYR A 21 19.20 -2.66 1.48
N LEU A 22 19.63 -1.49 1.95
CA LEU A 22 19.01 -0.20 1.58
C LEU A 22 19.90 0.52 0.56
N PHE A 23 19.48 0.52 -0.70
CA PHE A 23 20.10 1.33 -1.75
C PHE A 23 19.53 2.75 -1.72
N ASN A 24 20.34 3.75 -2.08
CA ASN A 24 19.98 5.18 -1.99
C ASN A 24 19.66 5.67 -0.56
N PHE A 25 20.11 4.95 0.47
CA PHE A 25 20.01 5.38 1.86
C PHE A 25 21.39 5.71 2.44
N PRO A 26 21.61 6.89 3.04
CA PRO A 26 20.69 8.01 3.21
C PRO A 26 20.96 9.09 2.14
N CYS A 27 20.97 8.78 0.84
CA CYS A 27 21.40 9.73 -0.20
C CYS A 27 20.40 10.90 -0.41
N TRP A 28 19.32 10.94 0.36
CA TRP A 28 18.35 12.04 0.43
C TRP A 28 18.57 12.96 1.64
N THR A 29 19.70 12.87 2.35
CA THR A 29 19.97 13.70 3.54
C THR A 29 19.89 15.19 3.29
N GLU A 30 20.15 15.65 2.07
CA GLU A 30 20.00 17.05 1.67
C GLU A 30 18.54 17.54 1.71
N TYR A 31 17.59 16.59 1.69
CA TYR A 31 16.14 16.83 1.71
C TYR A 31 15.50 16.47 3.06
N LEU A 32 16.28 16.01 4.04
CA LEU A 32 15.80 15.61 5.35
C LEU A 32 16.34 16.55 6.43
N GLY A 33 15.44 17.10 7.25
CA GLY A 33 15.81 17.96 8.38
C GLY A 33 16.61 17.26 9.49
N ALA A 34 16.70 15.92 9.46
CA ALA A 34 17.52 15.10 10.34
C ALA A 34 17.93 13.80 9.64
N ARG A 35 19.06 13.20 10.06
CA ARG A 35 19.52 11.93 9.51
C ARG A 35 18.58 10.79 9.95
N PRO A 36 18.05 9.97 9.03
CA PRO A 36 17.02 8.97 9.33
C PRO A 36 17.57 7.68 9.97
N TYR A 37 18.68 7.73 10.71
CA TYR A 37 19.32 6.52 11.25
C TYR A 37 18.47 5.79 12.28
N ASP A 38 17.54 6.48 12.94
CA ASP A 38 16.51 5.89 13.80
C ASP A 38 15.56 4.95 13.02
N TRP A 39 15.61 4.95 11.68
CA TRP A 39 14.85 4.03 10.85
C TRP A 39 15.51 2.66 10.70
N LEU A 40 16.82 2.54 10.94
CA LEU A 40 17.57 1.31 10.74
C LEU A 40 17.31 0.24 11.80
N PRO A 41 17.26 0.53 13.12
CA PRO A 41 17.06 -0.50 14.13
C PRO A 41 15.79 -1.34 13.94
N PRO A 42 14.63 -0.75 13.54
CA PRO A 42 13.45 -1.53 13.21
C PRO A 42 13.59 -2.47 12.00
N LEU A 43 14.63 -2.39 11.18
CA LEU A 43 14.78 -3.22 9.97
C LEU A 43 15.78 -4.37 10.17
N ALA A 44 16.32 -4.51 11.39
CA ALA A 44 17.42 -5.43 11.67
C ALA A 44 17.01 -6.91 11.67
N SER A 45 15.73 -7.21 11.91
CA SER A 45 15.23 -8.58 11.98
C SER A 45 13.73 -8.65 11.62
N PRO A 46 13.20 -9.85 11.32
CA PRO A 46 11.77 -10.05 11.07
C PRO A 46 10.90 -9.53 12.22
N GLU A 47 11.31 -9.77 13.47
CA GLU A 47 10.55 -9.42 14.67
C GLU A 47 10.50 -7.90 14.86
N THR A 48 11.62 -7.22 14.62
CA THR A 48 11.70 -5.76 14.79
C THR A 48 10.98 -5.01 13.66
N ALA A 49 10.96 -5.58 12.45
CA ALA A 49 10.27 -5.00 11.29
C ALA A 49 8.76 -4.94 11.48
N ALA A 50 8.17 -5.93 12.16
CA ALA A 50 6.72 -6.04 12.32
C ALA A 50 6.14 -5.40 13.60
N GLN A 51 6.96 -4.88 14.51
CA GLN A 51 6.53 -4.39 15.83
C GLN A 51 5.71 -3.09 15.83
N LYS A 52 5.59 -2.42 14.70
CA LYS A 52 4.96 -1.11 14.56
C LYS A 52 4.11 -1.10 13.29
N PRO A 53 3.18 -0.14 13.12
CA PRO A 53 2.26 -0.12 11.99
C PRO A 53 2.93 -0.40 10.64
N LEU A 54 2.31 -1.24 9.84
CA LEU A 54 2.80 -1.68 8.54
C LEU A 54 1.91 -1.12 7.45
N LEU A 55 2.51 -0.76 6.32
CA LEU A 55 1.80 -0.31 5.14
C LEU A 55 2.20 -1.14 3.93
N PHE A 56 1.35 -2.08 3.54
CA PHE A 56 1.52 -2.86 2.32
C PHE A 56 0.88 -2.13 1.14
N SER A 57 1.62 -2.03 0.05
CA SER A 57 1.18 -1.33 -1.16
C SER A 57 1.22 -2.25 -2.35
N ALA A 58 0.19 -2.19 -3.19
CA ALA A 58 0.18 -2.92 -4.45
C ALA A 58 1.32 -2.46 -5.37
N SER A 59 1.85 -3.37 -6.16
CA SER A 59 2.97 -3.07 -7.05
C SER A 59 2.58 -2.04 -8.12
N HIS A 60 3.46 -1.07 -8.37
CA HIS A 60 3.21 0.03 -9.31
C HIS A 60 4.26 0.06 -10.43
N THR A 61 3.86 0.48 -11.63
CA THR A 61 4.72 0.61 -12.82
C THR A 61 5.65 1.84 -12.82
N ARG A 62 5.51 2.79 -11.88
CA ARG A 62 6.09 4.15 -11.97
C ARG A 62 7.60 4.16 -12.18
N HIS A 63 8.30 3.21 -11.58
CA HIS A 63 9.76 3.11 -11.63
C HIS A 63 10.24 1.81 -12.29
N ARG A 64 9.34 1.09 -12.97
CA ARG A 64 9.67 -0.16 -13.63
C ARG A 64 10.29 0.08 -15.00
N VAL A 65 11.29 -0.72 -15.34
CA VAL A 65 11.90 -0.74 -16.65
C VAL A 65 11.15 -1.74 -17.53
N PRO A 66 10.57 -1.29 -18.67
CA PRO A 66 9.88 -2.18 -19.61
C PRO A 66 10.76 -3.36 -20.03
N ASP A 67 10.15 -4.53 -20.19
CA ASP A 67 10.79 -5.79 -20.63
C ASP A 67 11.88 -6.36 -19.71
N ILE A 68 12.18 -5.71 -18.57
CA ILE A 68 13.12 -6.19 -17.55
C ILE A 68 12.36 -6.56 -16.27
N ASP A 69 11.54 -5.64 -15.77
CA ASP A 69 10.80 -5.84 -14.55
C ASP A 69 9.51 -6.63 -14.81
N LEU A 70 9.09 -7.42 -13.81
CA LEU A 70 7.78 -8.07 -13.85
C LEU A 70 6.66 -7.02 -14.00
N PRO A 71 5.52 -7.37 -14.60
CA PRO A 71 4.37 -6.47 -14.63
C PRO A 71 3.95 -6.03 -13.22
N ALA A 72 3.56 -4.77 -13.10
CA ALA A 72 2.91 -4.24 -11.91
C ALA A 72 1.40 -4.47 -11.97
N GLN A 73 0.74 -4.47 -10.81
CA GLN A 73 -0.72 -4.52 -10.73
C GLN A 73 -1.36 -3.15 -11.00
N LEU A 74 -0.61 -2.05 -10.80
CA LEU A 74 -1.09 -0.68 -10.91
C LEU A 74 -0.15 0.21 -11.75
N PRO A 75 -0.65 1.30 -12.35
CA PRO A 75 -2.04 1.70 -12.38
C PRO A 75 -2.83 0.89 -13.42
N THR A 76 -4.11 0.63 -13.17
CA THR A 76 -4.92 -0.26 -14.03
C THR A 76 -6.29 0.35 -14.29
N PRO A 77 -6.74 0.40 -15.56
CA PRO A 77 -8.10 0.81 -15.87
C PRO A 77 -9.10 -0.25 -15.39
N LEU A 78 -10.22 0.20 -14.86
CA LEU A 78 -11.32 -0.66 -14.42
C LEU A 78 -12.60 -0.20 -15.10
N HIS A 79 -13.07 -1.00 -16.07
CA HIS A 79 -14.21 -0.66 -16.90
C HIS A 79 -15.55 -0.75 -16.14
N ILE A 80 -16.59 -0.13 -16.68
CA ILE A 80 -17.95 -0.17 -16.11
C ILE A 80 -18.43 -1.63 -16.01
N GLY A 81 -18.87 -2.03 -14.81
CA GLY A 81 -19.41 -3.38 -14.55
C GLY A 81 -18.34 -4.47 -14.38
N ASP A 82 -17.06 -4.16 -14.58
CA ASP A 82 -15.95 -5.09 -14.37
C ASP A 82 -15.46 -5.11 -12.91
N GLN A 83 -14.56 -6.05 -12.64
CA GLN A 83 -13.83 -6.16 -11.38
C GLN A 83 -12.31 -6.21 -11.63
N LEU A 84 -11.55 -5.67 -10.69
CA LEU A 84 -10.09 -5.77 -10.62
C LEU A 84 -9.72 -6.55 -9.36
N GLU A 85 -8.84 -7.54 -9.49
CA GLU A 85 -8.26 -8.26 -8.37
C GLU A 85 -6.83 -7.77 -8.13
N VAL A 86 -6.55 -7.38 -6.88
CA VAL A 86 -5.24 -6.93 -6.41
C VAL A 86 -4.77 -7.86 -5.29
N GLU A 87 -3.64 -8.51 -5.50
CA GLU A 87 -3.03 -9.42 -4.55
C GLU A 87 -1.97 -8.71 -3.70
N LEU A 88 -2.05 -8.89 -2.38
CA LEU A 88 -1.02 -8.49 -1.43
C LEU A 88 -0.51 -9.72 -0.66
N ILE A 89 0.80 -9.84 -0.56
CA ILE A 89 1.45 -10.92 0.20
C ILE A 89 1.80 -10.41 1.59
N LEU A 90 1.25 -11.03 2.63
CA LEU A 90 1.49 -10.69 4.03
C LEU A 90 2.38 -11.75 4.70
N PRO A 91 3.48 -11.37 5.36
CA PRO A 91 4.29 -12.31 6.14
C PRO A 91 3.56 -12.69 7.43
N ALA A 92 3.84 -13.89 7.97
CA ALA A 92 3.30 -14.32 9.27
C ALA A 92 3.53 -13.29 10.38
N SER A 93 4.70 -12.63 10.38
CA SER A 93 5.07 -11.64 11.40
C SER A 93 4.17 -10.41 11.42
N ALA A 94 3.44 -10.13 10.33
CA ALA A 94 2.49 -9.01 10.26
C ALA A 94 1.11 -9.36 10.88
N LEU A 95 0.91 -10.59 11.34
CA LEU A 95 -0.37 -11.11 11.79
C LEU A 95 -0.26 -11.81 13.17
N PRO A 96 -1.35 -11.83 13.96
CA PRO A 96 -2.58 -11.07 13.74
C PRO A 96 -2.36 -9.57 13.99
N ALA A 97 -2.97 -8.71 13.16
CA ALA A 97 -3.02 -7.27 13.42
C ALA A 97 -4.21 -6.94 14.34
N GLU A 98 -4.14 -5.87 15.13
CA GLU A 98 -5.28 -5.43 15.95
C GLU A 98 -6.32 -4.70 15.11
N LYS A 99 -5.86 -3.98 14.08
CA LYS A 99 -6.67 -3.17 13.16
C LYS A 99 -6.10 -3.25 11.75
N ALA A 100 -6.99 -3.19 10.77
CA ALA A 100 -6.63 -3.13 9.36
C ALA A 100 -7.53 -2.14 8.62
N ALA A 101 -6.97 -1.47 7.61
CA ALA A 101 -7.76 -0.67 6.69
C ALA A 101 -7.14 -0.61 5.30
N VAL A 102 -8.01 -0.52 4.30
CA VAL A 102 -7.63 -0.34 2.90
C VAL A 102 -7.98 1.06 2.42
N LEU A 103 -7.04 1.69 1.72
CA LEU A 103 -7.26 2.94 0.98
C LEU A 103 -7.03 2.69 -0.51
N VAL A 104 -8.00 3.08 -1.32
CA VAL A 104 -7.94 2.98 -2.78
C VAL A 104 -8.01 4.39 -3.38
N HIS A 105 -7.15 4.70 -4.36
CA HIS A 105 -7.33 5.85 -5.24
C HIS A 105 -7.98 5.38 -6.54
N SER A 106 -9.24 5.76 -6.75
CA SER A 106 -10.10 5.19 -7.81
C SER A 106 -10.74 6.21 -8.73
N CYS A 107 -10.76 7.50 -8.35
CA CYS A 107 -11.49 8.55 -9.07
C CYS A 107 -12.99 8.25 -9.29
N GLY A 108 -13.60 7.41 -8.44
CA GLY A 108 -15.02 7.05 -8.54
C GLY A 108 -15.47 6.01 -7.51
N ASP A 109 -16.74 5.66 -7.56
CA ASP A 109 -17.38 4.75 -6.61
C ASP A 109 -17.04 3.28 -6.90
N LEU A 110 -16.72 2.57 -5.82
CA LEU A 110 -16.29 1.19 -5.82
C LEU A 110 -16.97 0.41 -4.68
N MET A 111 -17.17 -0.88 -4.91
CA MET A 111 -17.36 -1.86 -3.84
C MET A 111 -16.06 -2.66 -3.68
N MET A 112 -15.74 -3.09 -2.45
CA MET A 112 -14.54 -3.88 -2.18
C MET A 112 -14.91 -5.21 -1.50
N LYS A 113 -14.24 -6.28 -1.93
CA LYS A 113 -14.12 -7.54 -1.20
C LYS A 113 -12.67 -7.77 -0.79
N ILE A 114 -12.44 -8.37 0.36
CA ILE A 114 -11.13 -8.90 0.75
C ILE A 114 -11.27 -10.35 1.21
N ASN A 115 -10.50 -11.25 0.61
CA ASN A 115 -10.59 -12.70 0.84
C ASN A 115 -12.03 -13.24 0.76
N GLY A 116 -12.85 -12.66 -0.12
CA GLY A 116 -14.25 -13.04 -0.31
C GLY A 116 -15.27 -12.34 0.60
N LEU A 117 -14.83 -11.64 1.65
CA LEU A 117 -15.71 -10.85 2.50
C LEU A 117 -16.03 -9.49 1.87
N ASP A 118 -17.32 -9.14 1.79
CA ASP A 118 -17.78 -7.78 1.47
C ASP A 118 -17.43 -6.80 2.59
N VAL A 119 -16.72 -5.72 2.24
CA VAL A 119 -16.32 -4.68 3.21
C VAL A 119 -16.98 -3.36 2.84
N PRO A 120 -17.82 -2.78 3.71
CA PRO A 120 -18.47 -1.51 3.43
C PRO A 120 -17.46 -0.37 3.42
N GLU A 121 -17.71 0.62 2.57
CA GLU A 121 -16.93 1.84 2.55
C GLU A 121 -17.26 2.73 3.78
N HIS A 122 -16.28 3.51 4.26
CA HIS A 122 -16.50 4.60 5.21
C HIS A 122 -16.22 5.98 4.57
N PRO A 123 -17.22 6.63 3.95
CA PRO A 123 -17.04 7.86 3.19
C PRO A 123 -16.50 9.04 4.00
N LEU A 124 -16.77 9.09 5.30
CA LEU A 124 -16.32 10.17 6.19
C LEU A 124 -14.81 10.14 6.48
N LEU A 125 -14.16 9.01 6.20
CA LEU A 125 -12.74 8.78 6.47
C LEU A 125 -11.88 8.84 5.20
N ARG A 126 -12.44 9.28 4.07
CA ARG A 126 -11.69 9.50 2.83
C ARG A 126 -10.63 10.58 3.04
N ARG A 127 -9.37 10.15 3.08
CA ARG A 127 -8.18 10.97 3.26
C ARG A 127 -7.07 10.42 2.37
N ALA A 128 -6.67 11.17 1.36
CA ALA A 128 -5.57 10.83 0.48
C ALA A 128 -4.24 10.70 1.26
N GLU A 129 -4.15 11.40 2.39
CA GLU A 129 -3.02 11.44 3.29
C GLU A 129 -2.98 10.28 4.27
N LEU A 130 -4.02 9.46 4.34
CA LEU A 130 -3.87 8.18 5.03
C LEU A 130 -2.85 7.34 4.25
N PHE A 131 -1.93 6.73 4.99
CA PHE A 131 -0.88 5.87 4.43
C PHE A 131 0.05 6.58 3.45
N VAL A 132 0.55 7.77 3.77
CA VAL A 132 1.44 8.55 2.89
C VAL A 132 2.62 7.71 2.39
N GLU A 133 2.62 7.36 1.11
CA GLU A 133 3.75 6.70 0.45
C GLU A 133 4.80 7.70 -0.01
N TYR A 134 4.34 8.92 -0.34
CA TYR A 134 5.15 9.98 -0.91
C TYR A 134 4.54 11.35 -0.60
N ILE A 135 5.39 12.33 -0.29
CA ILE A 135 5.01 13.73 -0.17
C ILE A 135 5.57 14.46 -1.39
N PRO A 136 4.74 15.01 -2.29
CA PRO A 136 5.22 15.84 -3.40
C PRO A 136 6.01 17.02 -2.88
N GLN A 137 7.20 17.28 -3.46
CA GLN A 137 7.91 18.54 -3.26
C GLN A 137 7.20 19.67 -4.02
N GLU A 138 7.30 20.90 -3.52
CA GLU A 138 6.61 22.09 -4.07
C GLU A 138 6.90 22.33 -5.56
N ASP A 139 8.09 21.93 -6.05
CA ASP A 139 8.51 22.08 -7.45
C ASP A 139 8.12 20.91 -8.37
N GLN A 140 7.47 19.86 -7.84
CA GLN A 140 7.00 18.72 -8.63
C GLN A 140 5.55 18.93 -9.07
N SER A 141 5.37 19.79 -10.08
CA SER A 141 4.06 20.16 -10.65
C SER A 141 3.23 18.99 -11.21
N ASP A 142 3.88 17.87 -11.55
CA ASP A 142 3.24 16.74 -12.24
C ASP A 142 2.67 15.67 -11.28
N LEU A 143 2.90 15.81 -9.97
CA LEU A 143 2.37 14.90 -8.94
C LEU A 143 1.25 15.58 -8.17
N SER A 144 0.12 15.81 -8.84
CA SER A 144 -1.07 16.30 -8.15
C SER A 144 -1.47 15.31 -7.06
N ARG A 145 -1.42 15.76 -5.80
CA ARG A 145 -1.95 15.03 -4.64
C ARG A 145 -3.40 14.58 -4.95
N PRO A 146 -3.72 13.28 -4.80
CA PRO A 146 -5.09 12.81 -4.97
C PRO A 146 -6.05 13.63 -4.11
N ALA A 147 -7.20 14.02 -4.67
CA ALA A 147 -8.22 14.67 -3.85
C ALA A 147 -8.91 13.63 -2.99
N ASN A 148 -9.28 13.99 -1.75
CA ASN A 148 -9.99 13.08 -0.84
C ASN A 148 -11.24 12.44 -1.46
N ARG A 149 -11.97 13.17 -2.29
CA ARG A 149 -13.16 12.67 -2.99
C ARG A 149 -12.87 11.52 -3.97
N ASP A 150 -11.63 11.39 -4.43
CA ASP A 150 -11.18 10.38 -5.40
C ASP A 150 -10.64 9.13 -4.68
N CYS A 151 -10.56 9.15 -3.35
CA CYS A 151 -10.19 8.02 -2.53
C CYS A 151 -11.41 7.27 -1.97
N ARG A 152 -11.26 5.96 -1.75
CA ARG A 152 -12.24 5.11 -1.05
C ARG A 152 -11.53 4.43 0.12
N PHE A 153 -12.15 4.47 1.29
CA PHE A 153 -11.57 3.93 2.53
C PHE A 153 -12.46 2.83 3.08
N PHE A 154 -11.84 1.72 3.47
CA PHE A 154 -12.51 0.53 3.97
C PHE A 154 -11.84 0.07 5.25
N GLN A 155 -12.62 -0.14 6.32
CA GLN A 155 -12.10 -0.71 7.55
C GLN A 155 -12.23 -2.23 7.47
N VAL A 156 -11.10 -2.92 7.49
CA VAL A 156 -11.04 -4.36 7.27
C VAL A 156 -11.00 -5.08 8.63
N PRO A 157 -11.83 -6.11 8.85
CA PRO A 157 -11.70 -6.99 10.00
C PRO A 157 -10.37 -7.76 9.92
N PRO A 158 -9.43 -7.61 10.86
CA PRO A 158 -8.11 -8.24 10.79
C PRO A 158 -8.15 -9.77 10.70
N GLU A 159 -9.17 -10.40 11.27
CA GLU A 159 -9.39 -11.85 11.27
C GLU A 159 -9.62 -12.45 9.88
N VAL A 160 -9.91 -11.62 8.88
CA VAL A 160 -10.08 -12.04 7.48
C VAL A 160 -8.73 -12.18 6.77
N LEU A 161 -7.68 -11.54 7.30
CA LEU A 161 -6.34 -11.58 6.74
C LEU A 161 -5.65 -12.89 7.10
N GLN A 162 -4.80 -13.37 6.18
CA GLN A 162 -4.05 -14.61 6.36
C GLN A 162 -2.59 -14.41 5.95
N GLU A 163 -1.72 -15.28 6.47
CA GLU A 163 -0.34 -15.37 5.97
C GLU A 163 -0.35 -15.73 4.47
N GLY A 164 0.55 -15.11 3.71
CA GLY A 164 0.66 -15.29 2.28
C GLY A 164 -0.33 -14.41 1.52
N SER A 165 -0.99 -14.99 0.53
CA SER A 165 -1.82 -14.25 -0.43
C SER A 165 -3.12 -13.76 0.19
N ASN A 166 -3.38 -12.46 0.01
CA ASN A 166 -4.64 -11.80 0.34
C ASN A 166 -5.17 -11.09 -0.90
N SER A 167 -6.38 -11.43 -1.31
CA SER A 167 -7.02 -10.94 -2.53
C SER A 167 -7.99 -9.80 -2.21
N ILE A 168 -7.69 -8.60 -2.73
CA ILE A 168 -8.56 -7.42 -2.70
C ILE A 168 -9.24 -7.30 -4.05
N ARG A 169 -10.56 -7.50 -4.10
CA ARG A 169 -11.36 -7.33 -5.32
C ARG A 169 -12.11 -6.02 -5.29
N LEU A 170 -11.97 -5.23 -6.34
CA LEU A 170 -12.60 -3.93 -6.53
C LEU A 170 -13.62 -4.02 -7.66
N PHE A 171 -14.86 -3.60 -7.41
CA PHE A 171 -15.93 -3.61 -8.40
C PHE A 171 -16.30 -2.18 -8.77
N ASN A 172 -16.36 -1.89 -10.07
CA ASN A 172 -16.75 -0.56 -10.53
C ASN A 172 -18.26 -0.34 -10.37
N MET A 173 -18.62 0.55 -9.45
CA MET A 173 -20.01 0.93 -9.19
C MET A 173 -20.38 2.27 -9.85
N SER A 174 -19.46 2.86 -10.60
CA SER A 174 -19.64 4.13 -11.30
C SER A 174 -20.25 3.93 -12.68
N MET A 175 -20.82 5.01 -13.23
CA MET A 175 -21.32 5.06 -14.62
C MET A 175 -20.21 5.44 -15.63
N ARG A 176 -18.94 5.25 -15.25
CA ARG A 176 -17.76 5.56 -16.07
C ARG A 176 -16.62 4.60 -15.74
N ASP A 177 -15.69 4.45 -16.68
CA ASP A 177 -14.43 3.76 -16.43
C ASP A 177 -13.63 4.50 -15.36
N LEU A 178 -12.93 3.72 -14.53
CA LEU A 178 -12.09 4.20 -13.45
C LEU A 178 -10.62 3.93 -13.77
N GLN A 179 -9.76 4.70 -13.13
CA GLN A 179 -8.33 4.44 -13.10
C GLN A 179 -7.96 4.13 -11.65
N ILE A 180 -7.49 2.90 -11.39
CA ILE A 180 -7.00 2.52 -10.07
C ILE A 180 -5.49 2.77 -10.04
N ASP A 181 -5.07 3.78 -9.28
CA ASP A 181 -3.64 4.16 -9.22
C ASP A 181 -2.95 3.67 -7.94
N ARG A 182 -3.74 3.41 -6.89
CA ARG A 182 -3.20 3.09 -5.57
C ARG A 182 -4.15 2.17 -4.81
N VAL A 183 -3.57 1.13 -4.21
CA VAL A 183 -4.25 0.22 -3.28
C VAL A 183 -3.29 -0.07 -2.13
N ASN A 184 -3.68 0.35 -0.94
CA ASN A 184 -2.84 0.30 0.26
C ASN A 184 -3.58 -0.41 1.38
N LEU A 185 -2.92 -1.36 2.04
CA LEU A 185 -3.37 -2.03 3.25
C LEU A 185 -2.48 -1.62 4.42
N GLY A 186 -3.04 -0.85 5.36
CA GLY A 186 -2.40 -0.55 6.62
C GLY A 186 -2.80 -1.53 7.71
N LEU A 187 -1.83 -1.96 8.53
CA LEU A 187 -2.00 -2.84 9.68
C LEU A 187 -1.40 -2.19 10.93
N TRP A 188 -2.09 -2.22 12.07
CA TRP A 188 -1.58 -1.71 13.35
C TRP A 188 -2.28 -2.32 14.57
#